data_AF-A0A7R9SLV4-F1
#
_entry.id   AF-A0A7R9SLV4-F1
#
_cell.length_a   1.000
_cell.length_b   1.000
_cell.length_c   1.000
_cell.angle_alpha   90.00
_cell.angle_beta   90.00
_cell.angle_gamma   90.00
#
_symmetry.space_group_name_H-M   'P 1'
#
loop_
_entity.id
_entity.type
_entity.pdbx_description
1 polymer ?
#
loop_
_entity_poly.entity_id
_entity_poly.type
_entity_poly.pdbx_seq_one_letter_code
_entity_poly.pdbx_strand_id
1 'polypeptide(L)' 'SICIYLTSTKVIVHNVYIPPNLTMADYPTLQIATLLSHHAATILAGDFNSHHPTWRGRRHHSGNSLVAIADALNCTIV' A
#
# COMPACT_ATOMS: atom_id res chain seq x y z
N SER A 1 0.66 6.79 -10.98
CA SER A 1 0.13 7.62 -9.88
C SER A 1 -0.68 8.77 -10.44
N ILE A 2 -1.62 9.29 -9.66
CA ILE A 2 -2.35 10.52 -9.92
C ILE A 2 -1.94 11.52 -8.84
N CYS A 3 -1.68 12.76 -9.23
CA CYS A 3 -1.41 13.83 -8.28
C CYS A 3 -2.64 14.72 -8.15
N ILE A 4 -3.17 14.83 -6.94
CA ILE A 4 -4.30 15.70 -6.61
C ILE A 4 -3.74 16.91 -5.88
N TYR A 5 -3.98 18.09 -6.43
CA TYR A 5 -3.64 19.35 -5.79
C TYR A 5 -4.88 19.90 -5.08
N LEU A 6 -4.82 19.93 -3.77
CA LEU A 6 -5.77 20.64 -2.92
C LEU A 6 -5.21 22.03 -2.62
N THR A 7 -6.07 22.96 -2.20
CA THR A 7 -5.73 24.39 -2.00
C THR A 7 -4.47 24.62 -1.18
N SER A 8 -4.18 23.75 -0.19
CA SER A 8 -3.01 23.85 0.69
C SER A 8 -2.14 22.61 0.73
N THR A 9 -2.42 21.57 -0.08
CA THR A 9 -1.75 20.27 0.04
C THR A 9 -1.69 19.55 -1.29
N LYS A 10 -0.58 18.85 -1.49
CA LYS A 10 -0.42 17.90 -2.59
C LYS A 10 -0.66 16.49 -2.05
N VAL A 11 -1.59 15.76 -2.67
CA VAL A 11 -1.84 14.34 -2.38
C VAL A 11 -1.40 13.52 -3.59
N ILE A 12 -0.59 12.49 -3.39
CA ILE A 12 -0.19 11.56 -4.43
C ILE A 12 -0.93 10.24 -4.20
N VAL A 13 -1.73 9.83 -5.19
CA VAL A 13 -2.44 8.55 -5.17
C VAL A 13 -1.73 7.58 -6.10
N HIS A 14 -1.25 6.46 -5.56
CA HIS A 14 -0.66 5.38 -6.33
C HIS A 14 -1.69 4.28 -6.49
N ASN A 15 -2.02 3.95 -7.75
CA ASN A 15 -2.78 2.74 -8.05
C ASN A 15 -1.80 1.56 -8.07
N VAL A 16 -2.00 0.56 -7.21
CA VAL A 16 -1.10 -0.57 -7.03
C VAL A 16 -1.83 -1.86 -7.40
N TYR A 17 -1.14 -2.74 -8.13
CA TYR A 17 -1.61 -4.09 -8.40
C TYR A 17 -0.50 -5.09 -8.07
N ILE A 18 -0.82 -6.06 -7.22
CA ILE A 18 0.08 -7.16 -6.87
C ILE A 18 -0.56 -8.43 -7.38
N PRO A 19 0.03 -9.12 -8.37
CA PRO A 19 -0.49 -10.39 -8.88
C PRO A 19 -0.59 -11.47 -7.80
N PRO A 20 -1.59 -12.37 -7.85
CA PRO A 20 -1.84 -13.37 -6.80
C PRO A 20 -0.71 -14.40 -6.63
N ASN A 21 0.14 -14.56 -7.64
CA ASN A 21 1.27 -15.50 -7.62
C ASN A 21 2.57 -14.86 -7.12
N LEU A 22 2.58 -13.54 -6.88
CA LEU A 22 3.72 -12.84 -6.29
C LEU A 22 3.43 -12.61 -4.81
N THR A 23 4.38 -12.96 -3.95
CA THR A 23 4.26 -12.61 -2.54
C THR A 23 4.68 -11.16 -2.33
N MET A 24 4.27 -10.57 -1.21
CA MET A 24 4.76 -9.26 -0.76
C MET A 24 6.28 -9.22 -0.51
N ALA A 25 6.92 -10.38 -0.38
CA ALA A 25 8.37 -10.49 -0.29
C ALA A 25 9.03 -10.43 -1.69
N ASP A 26 8.33 -10.93 -2.72
CA ASP A 26 8.79 -10.89 -4.12
C ASP A 26 8.43 -9.57 -4.81
N TYR A 27 7.36 -8.93 -4.36
CA TYR A 27 7.05 -7.56 -4.73
C TYR A 27 8.01 -6.66 -3.95
N PRO A 28 8.90 -5.92 -4.63
CA PRO A 28 9.96 -5.21 -3.94
C PRO A 28 9.33 -4.24 -2.94
N THR A 29 9.54 -4.51 -1.66
CA THR A 29 9.24 -3.60 -0.54
C THR A 29 9.86 -2.23 -0.80
N LEU A 30 10.96 -2.20 -1.57
CA LEU A 30 11.59 -1.03 -2.16
C LEU A 30 10.65 -0.15 -2.99
N GLN A 31 9.71 -0.71 -3.77
CA GLN A 31 8.77 0.12 -4.54
C GLN A 31 7.77 0.81 -3.62
N ILE A 32 7.13 0.10 -2.69
CA ILE A 32 6.18 0.74 -1.74
C ILE A 32 6.88 1.79 -0.88
N ALA A 33 8.07 1.48 -0.34
CA ALA A 33 8.86 2.43 0.43
C ALA A 33 9.31 3.65 -0.41
N THR A 34 9.70 3.44 -1.67
CA THR A 34 10.07 4.53 -2.58
C THR A 34 8.85 5.41 -2.89
N LEU A 35 7.68 4.82 -3.12
CA LEU A 35 6.43 5.57 -3.36
C LEU A 35 6.03 6.40 -2.14
N LEU A 36 6.39 5.96 -0.92
CA LEU A 36 6.10 6.67 0.33
C LEU A 36 7.19 7.66 0.77
N SER A 37 8.36 7.66 0.12
CA SER A 37 9.45 8.61 0.39
C SER A 37 9.18 10.05 -0.06
N HIS A 38 8.09 10.29 -0.78
CA HIS A 38 7.69 11.63 -1.15
C HIS A 38 7.16 12.39 0.07
N HIS A 39 7.68 13.58 0.37
CA HIS A 39 7.19 14.48 1.44
C HIS A 39 5.77 15.06 1.19
N ALA A 40 4.94 14.34 0.45
CA ALA A 40 3.55 14.67 0.16
C ALA A 40 2.65 13.64 0.85
N ALA A 41 1.42 14.06 1.18
CA ALA A 41 0.41 13.12 1.64
C ALA A 41 0.20 12.05 0.55
N THR A 42 0.36 10.77 0.91
CA THR A 42 0.39 9.68 -0.06
C THR A 42 -0.68 8.65 0.25
N ILE A 43 -1.40 8.21 -0.77
CA ILE A 43 -2.41 7.16 -0.69
C ILE A 43 -1.98 6.02 -1.61
N LEU A 44 -1.93 4.81 -1.08
CA LEU A 44 -1.78 3.60 -1.87
C LEU A 44 -3.16 2.94 -1.97
N ALA A 45 -3.67 2.77 -3.18
CA ALA A 45 -4.96 2.14 -3.42
C ALA A 45 -4.84 1.11 -4.53
N GLY A 46 -5.56 0.00 -4.42
CA GLY A 46 -5.63 -0.99 -5.49
C GLY A 46 -5.81 -2.41 -4.98
N ASP A 47 -5.50 -3.38 -5.83
CA ASP A 47 -5.67 -4.80 -5.54
C ASP A 47 -4.33 -5.44 -5.20
N PHE A 48 -4.17 -5.74 -3.92
CA PHE A 48 -2.95 -6.33 -3.37
C PHE A 48 -2.98 -7.88 -3.41
N ASN A 49 -4.04 -8.50 -3.92
CA ASN A 49 -4.29 -9.95 -3.86
C ASN A 49 -3.93 -10.57 -2.51
N SER A 50 -4.32 -9.88 -1.44
CA SER A 50 -4.00 -10.24 -0.08
C SER A 50 -5.25 -10.25 0.79
N HIS A 51 -5.23 -11.13 1.78
CA HIS A 51 -6.37 -11.31 2.67
C HIS A 51 -5.95 -11.09 4.12
N HIS A 52 -6.69 -10.23 4.82
CA HIS A 52 -6.50 -9.97 6.24
C HIS A 52 -7.81 -9.52 6.89
N PRO A 53 -8.05 -9.85 8.18
CA PRO A 53 -9.24 -9.41 8.90
C PRO A 53 -9.45 -7.89 8.93
N THR A 54 -8.36 -7.10 8.96
CA THR A 54 -8.42 -5.62 8.97
C THR A 54 -9.25 -5.05 7.81
N TRP A 55 -9.16 -5.65 6.61
CA TRP A 55 -9.98 -5.28 5.44
C TRP A 55 -10.97 -6.38 5.05
N ARG A 56 -11.44 -7.15 6.05
CA ARG A 56 -12.53 -8.15 5.92
C ARG A 56 -12.23 -9.33 4.97
N GLY A 57 -10.97 -9.61 4.66
CA GLY A 57 -10.56 -10.78 3.88
C GLY A 57 -10.66 -12.09 4.69
N ARG A 58 -11.10 -13.18 4.05
CA ARG A 58 -11.18 -14.52 4.67
C ARG A 58 -10.07 -15.42 4.10
N ARG A 59 -9.14 -15.87 4.96
CA ARG A 59 -7.87 -16.64 4.73
C ARG A 59 -6.61 -15.76 4.79
N HIS A 60 -5.47 -16.31 5.22
CA HIS A 60 -4.23 -15.56 5.49
C HIS A 60 -3.16 -15.85 4.44
N HIS A 61 -3.36 -15.39 3.21
CA HIS A 61 -2.27 -15.34 2.24
C HIS A 61 -1.86 -13.88 2.06
N SER A 62 -0.56 -13.63 2.28
CA SER A 62 0.19 -12.34 2.16
C SER A 62 -0.27 -11.11 2.97
N GLY A 63 -1.44 -11.12 3.62
CA GLY A 63 -1.98 -9.96 4.36
C GLY A 63 -1.15 -9.49 5.55
N ASN A 64 -0.58 -10.41 6.34
CA ASN A 64 0.24 -10.04 7.51
C ASN A 64 1.49 -9.23 7.11
N SER A 65 2.09 -9.54 5.96
CA SER A 65 3.25 -8.80 5.45
C SER A 65 2.89 -7.36 5.08
N LEU A 66 1.70 -7.13 4.52
CA LEU A 66 1.20 -5.78 4.23
C LEU A 66 0.95 -4.98 5.50
N VAL A 67 0.40 -5.61 6.54
CA VAL A 67 0.23 -4.95 7.84
C VAL A 67 1.59 -4.58 8.42
N ALA A 68 2.56 -5.50 8.43
CA ALA A 68 3.91 -5.22 8.92
C ALA A 68 4.60 -4.08 8.13
N ILE A 69 4.42 -4.01 6.81
CA ILE A 69 4.94 -2.92 5.98
C ILE A 69 4.22 -1.60 6.30
N ALA A 70 2.89 -1.62 6.45
CA ALA A 70 2.13 -0.43 6.82
C ALA A 70 2.56 0.11 8.18
N ASP A 71 2.74 -0.76 9.17
CA ASP A 71 3.23 -0.38 10.51
C ASP A 71 4.64 0.19 10.44
N ALA A 72 5.57 -0.46 9.72
CA ALA A 72 6.95 0.00 9.57
C ALA A 72 7.04 1.38 8.87
N LEU A 73 6.07 1.70 8.01
CA LEU A 73 6.00 2.96 7.28
C LEU A 73 5.04 3.96 7.92
N ASN A 74 4.54 3.69 9.13
CA ASN A 74 3.57 4.51 9.86
C ASN A 74 2.34 4.89 9.01
N CYS A 75 1.89 3.95 8.18
CA CYS A 75 0.72 4.09 7.32
C CYS A 75 -0.54 3.63 8.05
N THR A 76 -1.67 4.29 7.79
CA THR A 76 -2.98 3.86 8.27
C THR A 76 -3.69 3.03 7.20
N ILE A 77 -4.19 1.86 7.57
CA ILE A 77 -5.04 1.01 6.72
C ILE A 77 -6.51 1.39 6.99
N VAL A 78 -7.28 1.62 5.93
CA VAL A 78 -8.69 2.07 5.98
C VAL A 78 -9.60 1.03 5.34
#